data_AF-A0AAW8UWV6-F1
#
_entry.id   AF-A0AAW8UWV6-F1
#
_cell.length_a   1.000
_cell.length_b   1.000
_cell.length_c   1.000
_cell.angle_alpha   90.00
_cell.angle_beta   90.00
_cell.angle_gamma   90.00
#
_symmetry.space_group_name_H-M   'P 1'
#
loop_
_entity.id
_entity.type
_entity.pdbx_description
1 polymer ?
#
loop_
_entity_poly.entity_id
_entity_poly.type
_entity_poly.pdbx_seq_one_letter_code
_entity_poly.pdbx_strand_id
1 'polypeptide(L)'
;MQQNANKMDAFVHRIYLLTDFLYELIKNSFFFWLYLIKGAGIFTLYAAIDALLAVSSDVLVNERKHTFENFKRNYKNNDRRRFLSVFLFFLMLYLFIIPFLPAPKLTEETLWQVITHLVLFMEGGTFLMLFTRESFKRAFSNLEWSIPLQVYMLVKGMSWTILLLMEILLVLWFSLQNGIFLFGFAPGILGISSVWTVSKIKTRIAKNLQKVSGH
;
A
#
# COMPACT_ATOMS: atom_id res chain seq x y z
N MET A 1 -0.16 -16.63 43.62
CA MET A 1 -0.79 -15.33 43.29
C MET A 1 0.09 -14.42 42.43
N GLN A 2 1.42 -14.34 42.65
CA GLN A 2 2.33 -13.50 41.82
C GLN A 2 2.40 -13.88 40.33
N GLN A 3 2.27 -15.17 39.97
CA GLN A 3 2.38 -15.61 38.57
C GLN A 3 1.17 -15.18 37.69
N ASN A 4 0.00 -14.94 38.30
CA ASN A 4 -1.20 -14.47 37.59
C ASN A 4 -1.20 -12.94 37.43
N ALA A 5 -0.61 -12.20 38.38
CA ALA A 5 -0.40 -10.75 38.25
C ALA A 5 0.48 -10.43 37.03
N ASN A 6 1.62 -11.13 36.87
CA ASN A 6 2.51 -10.96 35.71
C ASN A 6 1.84 -11.27 34.36
N LYS A 7 0.93 -12.25 34.31
CA LYS A 7 0.19 -12.56 33.07
C LYS A 7 -0.87 -11.50 32.75
N MET A 8 -1.54 -10.97 33.77
CA MET A 8 -2.53 -9.92 33.62
C MET A 8 -1.87 -8.60 33.19
N ASP A 9 -0.73 -8.24 33.78
CA ASP A 9 0.05 -7.06 33.40
C ASP A 9 0.59 -7.17 31.97
N ALA A 10 1.08 -8.34 31.57
CA ALA A 10 1.49 -8.60 30.19
C ALA A 10 0.33 -8.52 29.20
N PHE A 11 -0.87 -8.97 29.59
CA PHE A 11 -2.07 -8.88 28.77
C PHE A 11 -2.55 -7.44 28.60
N VAL A 12 -2.64 -6.68 29.69
CA VAL A 12 -2.99 -5.25 29.67
C VAL A 12 -1.98 -4.46 28.84
N HIS A 13 -0.68 -4.74 28.99
CA HIS A 13 0.35 -4.12 28.17
C HIS A 13 0.18 -4.42 26.67
N ARG A 14 -0.16 -5.66 26.30
CA ARG A 14 -0.44 -6.02 24.90
C ARG A 14 -1.67 -5.31 24.35
N ILE A 15 -2.74 -5.18 25.14
CA ILE A 15 -3.92 -4.41 24.74
C ILE A 15 -3.53 -2.95 24.51
N TYR A 16 -2.78 -2.34 25.42
CA TYR A 16 -2.33 -0.96 25.27
C TYR A 16 -1.52 -0.77 23.98
N LEU A 17 -0.59 -1.67 23.67
CA LEU A 17 0.19 -1.64 22.43
C LEU A 17 -0.67 -1.79 21.18
N LEU A 18 -1.73 -2.62 21.25
CA LEU A 18 -2.69 -2.81 20.16
C LEU A 18 -3.55 -1.56 19.96
N THR A 19 -4.05 -0.96 21.05
CA THR A 19 -4.85 0.26 21.01
C THR A 19 -4.04 1.44 20.46
N ASP A 20 -2.79 1.59 20.90
CA ASP A 20 -1.85 2.61 20.39
C ASP A 20 -1.60 2.42 18.88
N PHE A 21 -1.40 1.16 18.45
CA PHE A 21 -1.25 0.84 17.04
C PHE A 21 -2.50 1.15 16.22
N LEU A 22 -3.69 0.78 16.70
CA LEU A 22 -4.96 1.09 16.03
C LEU A 22 -5.19 2.60 15.96
N TYR A 23 -4.84 3.34 17.00
CA TYR A 23 -4.94 4.79 17.03
C TYR A 23 -4.06 5.42 15.94
N GLU A 24 -2.80 4.99 15.83
CA GLU A 24 -1.88 5.50 14.81
C GLU A 24 -2.29 5.09 13.39
N LEU A 25 -2.89 3.91 13.21
CA LEU A 25 -3.49 3.48 11.93
C LEU A 25 -4.63 4.41 11.51
N ILE A 26 -5.56 4.70 12.43
CA ILE A 26 -6.70 5.60 12.17
C ILE A 26 -6.19 7.01 11.86
N LYS A 27 -5.23 7.49 12.64
CA LYS A 27 -4.63 8.81 12.46
C LYS A 27 -3.90 8.94 11.12
N ASN A 28 -3.16 7.91 10.70
CA ASN A 28 -2.52 7.88 9.38
C ASN A 28 -3.57 7.90 8.25
N SER A 29 -4.66 7.14 8.39
CA SER A 29 -5.79 7.16 7.45
C SER A 29 -6.43 8.54 7.35
N PHE A 30 -6.70 9.17 8.50
CA PHE A 30 -7.28 10.49 8.56
C PHE A 30 -6.38 11.55 7.90
N PHE A 31 -5.07 11.52 8.17
CA PHE A 31 -4.13 12.44 7.52
C PHE A 31 -4.02 12.20 6.02
N PHE A 32 -4.06 10.96 5.56
CA PHE A 32 -4.14 10.67 4.13
C PHE A 32 -5.31 11.41 3.47
N TRP A 33 -6.53 11.25 3.98
CA TRP A 33 -7.70 11.93 3.42
C TRP A 33 -7.62 13.46 3.54
N LEU A 34 -7.17 13.97 4.69
CA LEU A 34 -7.03 15.40 4.93
C LEU A 34 -6.07 16.06 3.94
N TYR A 35 -4.90 15.45 3.72
CA TYR A 35 -3.90 15.97 2.79
C TYR A 35 -4.30 15.75 1.32
N LEU A 36 -5.01 14.65 1.02
CA LEU A 36 -5.59 14.42 -0.29
C LEU A 36 -6.60 15.52 -0.64
N ILE A 37 -7.58 15.79 0.23
CA ILE A 37 -8.59 16.84 0.03
C ILE A 37 -7.94 18.23 -0.03
N LYS A 38 -7.02 18.53 0.89
CA LYS A 38 -6.31 19.82 0.92
C LYS A 38 -5.52 20.11 -0.35
N GLY A 39 -4.94 19.08 -0.97
CA GLY A 39 -4.23 19.19 -2.24
C GLY A 39 -5.11 19.07 -3.48
N ALA A 40 -6.41 19.39 -3.37
CA ALA A 40 -7.39 19.27 -4.46
C ALA A 40 -7.54 17.84 -5.01
N GLY A 41 -7.43 16.84 -4.14
CA GLY A 41 -7.68 15.44 -4.44
C GLY A 41 -6.65 14.85 -5.40
N ILE A 42 -7.09 14.67 -6.65
CA ILE A 42 -6.37 13.99 -7.72
C ILE A 42 -4.97 14.59 -7.96
N PHE A 43 -4.82 15.90 -7.84
CA PHE A 43 -3.53 16.58 -8.07
C PHE A 43 -2.43 16.16 -7.09
N THR A 44 -2.79 15.58 -5.95
CA THR A 44 -1.83 15.17 -4.91
C THR A 44 -1.98 13.72 -4.50
N LEU A 45 -2.74 12.91 -5.25
CA LEU A 45 -2.97 11.50 -4.96
C LEU A 45 -1.67 10.71 -4.76
N TYR A 46 -0.74 10.84 -5.71
CA TYR A 46 0.53 10.13 -5.65
C TYR A 46 1.37 10.58 -4.44
N ALA A 47 1.38 11.89 -4.14
CA ALA A 47 2.08 12.45 -2.99
C ALA A 47 1.48 11.98 -1.65
N ALA A 48 0.16 11.88 -1.57
CA ALA A 48 -0.55 11.39 -0.39
C ALA A 48 -0.28 9.90 -0.15
N ILE A 49 -0.23 9.08 -1.21
CA ILE A 49 0.11 7.65 -1.11
C ILE A 49 1.56 7.46 -0.68
N ASP A 50 2.51 8.19 -1.29
CA ASP A 50 3.92 8.13 -0.87
C ASP A 50 4.06 8.48 0.63
N ALA A 51 3.39 9.55 1.08
CA ALA A 51 3.41 9.96 2.48
C ALA A 51 2.76 8.91 3.41
N LEU A 52 1.65 8.31 2.98
CA LEU A 52 0.97 7.22 3.70
C LEU A 52 1.91 6.03 3.91
N LEU A 53 2.58 5.56 2.85
CA LEU A 53 3.50 4.42 2.92
C LEU A 53 4.73 4.72 3.77
N ALA A 54 5.28 5.93 3.62
CA ALA A 54 6.39 6.43 4.44
C ALA A 54 6.03 6.39 5.93
N VAL A 55 4.89 6.98 6.29
CA VAL A 55 4.44 7.02 7.69
C VAL A 55 4.06 5.63 8.21
N SER A 56 3.43 4.78 7.39
CA SER A 56 3.16 3.39 7.76
C SER A 56 4.44 2.61 8.07
N SER A 57 5.54 2.90 7.38
CA SER A 57 6.85 2.33 7.69
C SER A 57 7.38 2.82 9.03
N ASP A 58 7.23 4.11 9.33
CA ASP A 58 7.68 4.69 10.60
C ASP A 58 6.85 4.11 11.78
N VAL A 59 5.54 3.93 11.59
CA VAL A 59 4.63 3.30 12.56
C VAL A 59 5.05 1.86 12.89
N LEU A 60 5.40 1.06 11.87
CA LEU A 60 5.85 -0.32 12.04
C LEU A 60 7.21 -0.45 12.75
N VAL A 61 8.09 0.54 12.61
CA VAL A 61 9.44 0.56 13.21
C VAL A 61 9.44 1.18 14.62
N ASN A 62 8.27 1.55 15.14
CA ASN A 62 8.03 2.15 16.46
C ASN A 62 8.35 3.65 16.62
N GLU A 63 8.46 4.43 15.54
CA GLU A 63 8.49 5.91 15.61
C GLU A 63 7.07 6.51 15.65
N ARG A 64 6.24 5.98 16.54
CA ARG A 64 4.77 6.17 16.52
C ARG A 64 4.29 7.58 16.90
N LYS A 65 5.12 8.38 17.58
CA LYS A 65 4.66 9.61 18.25
C LYS A 65 4.53 10.84 17.32
N HIS A 66 5.07 10.80 16.11
CA HIS A 66 5.17 11.97 15.22
C HIS A 66 4.42 11.83 13.88
N THR A 67 3.37 11.00 13.81
CA THR A 67 2.61 10.72 12.58
C THR A 67 2.18 11.98 11.81
N PHE A 68 1.71 13.03 12.49
CA PHE A 68 1.35 14.29 11.82
C PHE A 68 2.55 14.99 11.17
N GLU A 69 3.64 15.16 11.92
CA GLU A 69 4.84 15.85 11.46
C GLU A 69 5.52 15.07 10.35
N ASN A 70 5.58 13.74 10.49
CA ASN A 70 6.10 12.82 9.49
C ASN A 70 5.25 12.88 8.22
N PHE A 71 3.92 12.85 8.32
CA PHE A 71 3.04 12.95 7.15
C PHE A 71 3.24 14.30 6.44
N LYS A 72 3.22 15.40 7.19
CA LYS A 72 3.42 16.76 6.65
C LYS A 72 4.77 16.90 5.95
N ARG A 73 5.85 16.36 6.54
CA ARG A 73 7.21 16.39 6.00
C ARG A 73 7.30 15.58 4.71
N ASN A 74 6.78 14.35 4.71
CA ASN A 74 6.82 13.48 3.53
C ASN A 74 5.92 14.01 2.40
N TYR A 75 4.80 14.68 2.72
CA TYR A 75 3.91 15.29 1.75
C TYR A 75 4.50 16.53 1.06
N LYS A 76 5.13 17.45 1.83
CA LYS A 76 5.68 18.72 1.30
C LYS A 76 6.77 18.57 0.24
N ASN A 77 7.50 17.46 0.23
CA ASN A 77 8.57 17.22 -0.73
C ASN A 77 8.09 16.85 -2.16
N ASN A 78 6.77 16.81 -2.41
CA ASN A 78 6.21 16.18 -3.62
C ASN A 78 5.44 17.09 -4.59
N ASP A 79 5.48 18.43 -4.46
CA ASP A 79 4.78 19.34 -5.40
C ASP A 79 5.19 19.16 -6.88
N ARG A 80 6.41 18.66 -7.14
CA ARG A 80 6.88 18.30 -8.49
C ARG A 80 6.13 17.11 -9.12
N ARG A 81 5.37 16.33 -8.34
CA ARG A 81 4.68 15.10 -8.78
C ARG A 81 3.19 15.32 -9.10
N ARG A 82 2.74 16.57 -9.18
CA ARG A 82 1.33 16.89 -9.51
C ARG A 82 0.90 16.33 -10.87
N PHE A 83 1.72 16.52 -11.91
CA PHE A 83 1.45 15.94 -13.23
C PHE A 83 1.34 14.41 -13.18
N LEU A 84 2.27 13.75 -12.47
CA LEU A 84 2.25 12.30 -12.30
C LEU A 84 0.98 11.83 -11.58
N SER A 85 0.50 12.58 -10.57
CA SER A 85 -0.73 12.25 -9.84
C SER A 85 -1.96 12.29 -10.75
N VAL A 86 -2.07 13.35 -11.56
CA VAL A 86 -3.16 13.53 -12.53
C VAL A 86 -3.09 12.46 -13.61
N PHE A 87 -1.91 12.24 -14.20
CA PHE A 87 -1.68 11.21 -15.20
C PHE A 87 -2.06 9.82 -14.66
N LEU A 88 -1.61 9.48 -13.47
CA LEU A 88 -1.88 8.19 -12.85
C LEU A 88 -3.37 8.01 -12.52
N PHE A 89 -4.05 9.06 -12.07
CA PHE A 89 -5.49 9.02 -11.86
C PHE A 89 -6.25 8.76 -13.15
N PHE A 90 -5.97 9.52 -14.22
CA PHE A 90 -6.64 9.31 -15.50
C PHE A 90 -6.27 7.97 -16.14
N LEU A 91 -5.04 7.49 -15.95
CA LEU A 91 -4.62 6.16 -16.37
C LEU A 91 -5.43 5.08 -15.65
N MET A 92 -5.55 5.16 -14.32
CA MET A 92 -6.36 4.22 -13.54
C MET A 92 -7.84 4.29 -13.93
N LEU A 93 -8.40 5.49 -14.08
CA LEU A 93 -9.79 5.67 -14.52
C LEU A 93 -10.02 5.05 -15.91
N TYR A 94 -9.08 5.27 -16.84
CA TYR A 94 -9.15 4.72 -18.18
C TYR A 94 -9.09 3.19 -18.18
N LEU A 95 -8.14 2.61 -17.44
CA LEU A 95 -8.02 1.15 -17.29
C LEU A 95 -9.23 0.54 -16.61
N PHE A 96 -9.81 1.23 -15.62
CA PHE A 96 -11.01 0.79 -14.92
C PHE A 96 -12.24 0.74 -15.82
N ILE A 97 -12.41 1.68 -16.76
CA ILE A 97 -13.61 1.75 -17.61
C ILE A 97 -13.63 0.65 -18.69
N ILE A 98 -12.48 0.33 -19.28
CA ILE A 98 -12.39 -0.58 -20.44
C ILE A 98 -13.06 -1.95 -20.19
N PRO A 99 -12.85 -2.64 -19.05
CA PRO A 99 -13.49 -3.92 -18.77
C PRO A 99 -15.02 -3.89 -18.76
N PHE A 100 -15.63 -2.72 -18.55
CA PHE A 100 -17.08 -2.55 -18.53
C PHE A 100 -17.65 -2.11 -19.88
N LEU A 101 -16.79 -1.82 -20.88
CA LEU A 101 -17.26 -1.46 -22.22
C LEU A 101 -17.72 -2.71 -22.97
N PRO A 102 -18.84 -2.62 -23.72
CA PRO A 102 -19.28 -3.71 -24.58
C PRO A 102 -18.26 -3.94 -25.70
N ALA A 103 -18.19 -5.19 -26.19
CA ALA A 103 -17.30 -5.55 -27.29
C ALA A 103 -17.56 -4.66 -28.53
N PRO A 104 -16.52 -4.08 -29.15
CA PRO A 104 -16.68 -3.36 -30.40
C PRO A 104 -17.18 -4.31 -31.49
N LYS A 105 -18.09 -3.83 -32.34
CA LYS A 105 -18.71 -4.65 -33.41
C LYS A 105 -17.71 -5.27 -34.41
N LEU A 106 -16.49 -4.73 -34.47
CA LEU A 106 -15.43 -5.14 -35.39
C LEU A 106 -14.43 -6.14 -34.78
N THR A 107 -14.62 -6.51 -33.51
CA THR A 107 -13.68 -7.34 -32.77
C THR A 107 -14.29 -8.70 -32.51
N GLU A 108 -13.53 -9.77 -32.72
CA GLU A 108 -13.94 -11.10 -32.29
C GLU A 108 -14.14 -11.13 -30.77
N GLU A 109 -15.18 -11.83 -30.31
CA GLU A 109 -15.55 -11.90 -28.89
C GLU A 109 -14.40 -12.44 -28.03
N THR A 110 -13.72 -13.49 -28.49
CA THR A 110 -12.55 -14.08 -27.83
C THR A 110 -11.41 -13.06 -27.69
N LEU A 111 -11.15 -12.28 -28.74
CA LEU A 111 -10.09 -11.27 -28.73
C LEU A 111 -10.42 -10.13 -27.76
N TRP A 112 -11.69 -9.70 -27.72
CA TRP A 112 -12.16 -8.70 -26.75
C TRP A 112 -12.04 -9.19 -25.29
N GLN A 113 -12.38 -10.45 -25.03
CA GLN A 113 -12.18 -11.05 -23.72
C GLN A 113 -10.71 -11.03 -23.32
N VAL A 114 -9.78 -11.42 -24.21
CA VAL A 114 -8.33 -11.39 -23.92
C VAL A 114 -7.85 -9.97 -23.59
N ILE A 115 -8.26 -8.96 -24.37
CA ILE A 115 -7.95 -7.55 -24.10
C ILE A 115 -8.45 -7.14 -22.71
N THR A 116 -9.68 -7.48 -22.39
CA THR A 116 -10.30 -7.14 -21.10
C THR A 116 -9.50 -7.71 -19.93
N HIS A 117 -9.10 -8.98 -20.01
CA HIS A 117 -8.28 -9.62 -18.96
C HIS A 117 -6.89 -8.99 -18.85
N LEU A 118 -6.26 -8.64 -19.98
CA LEU A 118 -4.97 -7.94 -19.96
C LEU A 118 -5.08 -6.56 -19.31
N VAL A 119 -6.16 -5.83 -19.56
CA VAL A 119 -6.39 -4.52 -18.94
C VAL A 119 -6.60 -4.64 -17.43
N LEU A 120 -7.44 -5.59 -16.98
CA LEU A 120 -7.62 -5.88 -15.55
C LEU A 120 -6.29 -6.27 -14.87
N PHE A 121 -5.47 -7.07 -15.56
CA PHE A 121 -4.14 -7.42 -15.06
C PHE A 121 -3.22 -6.21 -14.94
N MET A 122 -3.21 -5.31 -15.93
CA MET A 122 -2.45 -4.06 -15.88
C MET A 122 -2.94 -3.11 -14.79
N GLU A 123 -4.25 -3.03 -14.56
CA GLU A 123 -4.84 -2.24 -13.49
C GLU A 123 -4.40 -2.73 -12.12
N GLY A 124 -4.56 -4.04 -11.85
CA GLY A 124 -4.12 -4.67 -10.61
C GLY A 124 -2.61 -4.51 -10.39
N GLY A 125 -1.82 -4.67 -11.46
CA GLY A 125 -0.37 -4.45 -11.43
C GLY A 125 -0.01 -2.99 -11.09
N THR A 126 -0.69 -2.02 -11.70
CA THR A 126 -0.48 -0.59 -11.44
C THR A 126 -0.81 -0.24 -9.99
N PHE A 127 -1.92 -0.77 -9.46
CA PHE A 127 -2.33 -0.57 -8.08
C PHE A 127 -1.30 -1.16 -7.10
N LEU A 128 -0.85 -2.39 -7.33
CA LEU A 128 0.20 -3.02 -6.54
C LEU A 128 1.50 -2.22 -6.56
N MET A 129 1.92 -1.73 -7.74
CA MET A 129 3.12 -0.91 -7.86
C MET A 129 3.01 0.38 -7.06
N LEU A 130 1.88 1.06 -7.18
CA LEU A 130 1.62 2.32 -6.48
C LEU A 130 1.74 2.16 -4.96
N PHE A 131 1.12 1.10 -4.41
CA PHE A 131 1.11 0.85 -2.97
C PHE A 131 2.38 0.20 -2.42
N THR A 132 3.30 -0.27 -3.28
CA THR A 132 4.55 -0.90 -2.81
C THR A 132 5.82 -0.11 -3.09
N ARG A 133 5.77 0.90 -3.98
CA ARG A 133 6.97 1.58 -4.49
C ARG A 133 7.79 2.26 -3.40
N GLU A 134 7.16 3.11 -2.58
CA GLU A 134 7.88 3.82 -1.50
C GLU A 134 8.37 2.85 -0.43
N SER A 135 7.59 1.82 -0.12
CA SER A 135 7.98 0.74 0.79
C SER A 135 9.23 0.01 0.31
N PHE A 136 9.33 -0.30 -0.99
CA PHE A 136 10.52 -0.88 -1.60
C PHE A 136 11.71 0.08 -1.53
N LYS A 137 11.50 1.35 -1.88
CA LYS A 137 12.53 2.40 -1.82
C LYS A 137 13.18 2.49 -0.45
N ARG A 138 12.38 2.45 0.61
CA ARG A 138 12.86 2.44 2.00
C ARG A 138 13.50 1.12 2.40
N ALA A 139 12.89 -0.01 2.02
CA ALA A 139 13.39 -1.33 2.36
C ALA A 139 14.76 -1.64 1.71
N PHE A 140 15.02 -1.16 0.49
CA PHE A 140 16.33 -1.27 -0.16
C PHE A 140 16.82 0.12 -0.60
N SER A 141 17.25 0.90 0.38
CA SER A 141 17.76 2.26 0.19
C SER A 141 18.98 2.36 -0.73
N ASN A 142 19.74 1.27 -0.85
CA ASN A 142 21.00 1.23 -1.60
C ASN A 142 20.81 0.88 -3.09
N LEU A 143 19.58 0.66 -3.54
CA LEU A 143 19.26 0.31 -4.92
C LEU A 143 18.56 1.47 -5.62
N GLU A 144 18.97 1.74 -6.86
CA GLU A 144 18.20 2.62 -7.74
C GLU A 144 16.95 1.89 -8.23
N TRP A 145 15.79 2.41 -7.84
CA TRP A 145 14.53 1.74 -8.11
C TRP A 145 13.98 2.06 -9.50
N SER A 146 13.79 1.00 -10.27
CA SER A 146 13.09 1.02 -11.56
C SER A 146 11.82 0.15 -11.50
N ILE A 147 10.87 0.42 -12.39
CA ILE A 147 9.63 -0.37 -12.51
C ILE A 147 9.94 -1.86 -12.75
N PRO A 148 10.86 -2.25 -13.67
CA PRO A 148 11.20 -3.65 -13.87
C PRO A 148 11.77 -4.32 -12.62
N LEU A 149 12.58 -3.61 -11.84
CA LEU A 149 13.12 -4.15 -10.58
C LEU A 149 12.00 -4.39 -9.56
N GLN A 150 11.04 -3.47 -9.46
CA GLN A 150 9.88 -3.64 -8.58
C GLN A 150 9.03 -4.85 -9.00
N VAL A 151 8.75 -5.00 -10.30
CA VAL A 151 8.06 -6.19 -10.84
C VAL A 151 8.81 -7.46 -10.47
N TYR A 152 10.12 -7.49 -10.71
CA TYR A 152 10.96 -8.64 -10.40
C TYR A 152 10.89 -9.02 -8.91
N MET A 153 10.95 -8.03 -8.01
CA MET A 153 10.86 -8.27 -6.57
C MET A 153 9.48 -8.80 -6.16
N LEU A 154 8.40 -8.27 -6.73
CA LEU A 154 7.04 -8.74 -6.49
C LEU A 154 6.83 -10.18 -6.99
N VAL A 155 7.39 -10.54 -8.14
CA VAL A 155 7.36 -11.91 -8.68
C VAL A 155 8.18 -12.86 -7.81
N LYS A 156 9.40 -12.46 -7.42
CA LYS A 156 10.23 -13.27 -6.51
C LYS A 156 9.57 -13.47 -5.13
N GLY A 157 8.74 -12.52 -4.74
CA GLY A 157 7.92 -12.52 -3.53
C GLY A 157 6.49 -13.04 -3.72
N MET A 158 6.16 -13.76 -4.81
CA MET A 158 4.79 -14.01 -5.27
C MET A 158 3.78 -14.40 -4.18
N SER A 159 4.13 -15.28 -3.23
CA SER A 159 3.20 -15.67 -2.15
C SER A 159 2.76 -14.49 -1.27
N TRP A 160 3.68 -13.56 -0.97
CA TRP A 160 3.38 -12.34 -0.21
C TRP A 160 2.63 -11.32 -1.06
N THR A 161 2.96 -11.25 -2.35
CA THR A 161 2.25 -10.39 -3.31
C THR A 161 0.79 -10.81 -3.49
N ILE A 162 0.52 -12.13 -3.57
CA ILE A 162 -0.85 -12.67 -3.63
C ILE A 162 -1.61 -12.33 -2.36
N LEU A 163 -0.98 -12.49 -1.19
CA LEU A 163 -1.60 -12.14 0.09
C LEU A 163 -1.95 -10.65 0.16
N LEU A 164 -1.05 -9.77 -0.27
CA LEU A 164 -1.32 -8.34 -0.36
C LEU A 164 -2.50 -8.03 -1.31
N LEU A 165 -2.58 -8.70 -2.46
CA LEU A 165 -3.71 -8.56 -3.38
C LEU A 165 -5.03 -8.96 -2.72
N MET A 166 -5.05 -10.09 -1.99
CA MET A 166 -6.24 -10.54 -1.26
C MET A 166 -6.64 -9.55 -0.16
N GLU A 167 -5.68 -9.00 0.58
CA GLU A 167 -5.93 -7.96 1.59
C GLU A 167 -6.49 -6.68 0.96
N ILE A 168 -5.95 -6.25 -0.19
CA ILE A 168 -6.46 -5.10 -0.94
C ILE A 168 -7.92 -5.33 -1.33
N LEU A 169 -8.24 -6.49 -1.91
CA LEU A 169 -9.60 -6.83 -2.32
C LEU A 169 -10.56 -6.85 -1.12
N LEU A 170 -10.12 -7.41 0.00
CA LEU A 170 -10.91 -7.45 1.24
C LEU A 170 -11.15 -6.04 1.80
N VAL A 171 -10.13 -5.19 1.83
CA VAL A 171 -10.26 -3.79 2.29
C VAL A 171 -11.19 -3.01 1.36
N LEU A 172 -11.07 -3.16 0.05
CA LEU A 172 -11.96 -2.53 -0.93
C LEU A 172 -13.41 -2.98 -0.73
N TRP A 173 -13.63 -4.29 -0.57
CA TRP A 173 -14.95 -4.85 -0.30
C TRP A 173 -15.60 -4.26 0.95
N PHE A 174 -14.89 -4.22 2.08
CA PHE A 174 -15.40 -3.59 3.32
C PHE A 174 -15.63 -2.09 3.16
N SER A 175 -14.78 -1.41 2.38
CA SER A 175 -14.90 0.03 2.13
C SER A 175 -16.16 0.39 1.35
N LEU A 176 -16.58 -0.47 0.41
CA LEU A 176 -17.83 -0.29 -0.35
C LEU A 176 -19.08 -0.42 0.54
N GLN A 177 -19.00 -1.22 1.59
CA GLN A 177 -20.11 -1.46 2.51
C GLN A 177 -20.18 -0.42 3.64
N ASN A 178 -19.05 0.20 4.00
CA ASN A 178 -18.97 1.07 5.17
C ASN A 178 -18.05 2.28 4.92
N GLY A 179 -18.66 3.45 4.77
CA GLY A 179 -17.92 4.71 4.60
C GLY A 179 -17.00 5.06 5.77
N ILE A 180 -17.38 4.73 7.01
CA ILE A 180 -16.51 4.95 8.18
C ILE A 180 -15.26 4.08 8.08
N PHE A 181 -15.39 2.85 7.59
CA PHE A 181 -14.24 1.98 7.33
C PHE A 181 -13.33 2.56 6.23
N LEU A 182 -13.92 3.03 5.13
CA LEU A 182 -13.18 3.68 4.04
C LEU A 182 -12.38 4.89 4.52
N PHE A 183 -13.00 5.79 5.29
CA PHE A 183 -12.34 7.02 5.74
C PHE A 183 -11.42 6.81 6.94
N GLY A 184 -11.80 5.95 7.88
CA GLY A 184 -11.11 5.76 9.15
C GLY A 184 -10.00 4.71 9.13
N PHE A 185 -10.08 3.68 8.28
CA PHE A 185 -9.23 2.51 8.40
C PHE A 185 -8.55 2.09 7.09
N ALA A 186 -9.25 2.15 5.96
CA ALA A 186 -8.79 1.56 4.72
C ALA A 186 -7.39 2.04 4.28
N PRO A 187 -7.06 3.35 4.21
CA PRO A 187 -5.73 3.80 3.82
C PRO A 187 -4.64 3.31 4.78
N GLY A 188 -4.88 3.40 6.08
CA GLY A 188 -3.92 2.98 7.11
C GLY A 188 -3.64 1.49 7.06
N ILE A 189 -4.67 0.65 6.92
CA ILE A 189 -4.52 -0.80 6.71
C ILE A 189 -3.70 -1.05 5.44
N LEU A 190 -4.07 -0.47 4.30
CA LEU A 190 -3.36 -0.66 3.04
C LEU A 190 -1.89 -0.25 3.13
N GLY A 191 -1.61 0.88 3.76
CA GLY A 191 -0.25 1.36 3.94
C GLY A 191 0.59 0.41 4.79
N ILE A 192 0.06 -0.03 5.93
CA ILE A 192 0.74 -0.96 6.84
C ILE A 192 0.94 -2.33 6.18
N SER A 193 -0.11 -2.90 5.59
CA SER A 193 -0.08 -4.17 4.87
C SER A 193 0.98 -4.16 3.77
N SER A 194 1.05 -3.07 3.00
CA SER A 194 2.02 -2.95 1.91
C SER A 194 3.46 -2.91 2.43
N VAL A 195 3.74 -2.11 3.47
CA VAL A 195 5.08 -2.05 4.07
C VAL A 195 5.46 -3.40 4.68
N TRP A 196 4.55 -4.01 5.42
CA TRP A 196 4.76 -5.33 6.03
C TRP A 196 5.07 -6.39 4.98
N THR A 197 4.29 -6.41 3.89
CA THR A 197 4.49 -7.32 2.75
C THR A 197 5.88 -7.14 2.15
N VAL A 198 6.28 -5.90 1.85
CA VAL A 198 7.61 -5.61 1.28
C VAL A 198 8.73 -6.03 2.24
N SER A 199 8.55 -5.83 3.55
CA SER A 199 9.50 -6.33 4.55
C SER A 199 9.63 -7.85 4.51
N LYS A 200 8.53 -8.59 4.38
CA LYS A 200 8.57 -10.06 4.24
C LYS A 200 9.23 -10.51 2.94
N ILE A 201 8.97 -9.81 1.83
CA ILE A 201 9.65 -10.05 0.55
C ILE A 201 11.17 -9.85 0.71
N LYS A 202 11.60 -8.74 1.31
CA LYS A 202 13.03 -8.48 1.58
C LYS A 202 13.66 -9.59 2.41
N THR A 203 13.04 -9.97 3.52
CA THR A 203 13.58 -11.03 4.40
C THR A 203 13.68 -12.37 3.68
N ARG A 204 12.70 -12.73 2.84
CA ARG A 204 12.75 -13.96 2.03
C ARG A 204 13.89 -13.94 1.02
N ILE A 205 14.09 -12.81 0.35
CA ILE A 205 15.16 -12.66 -0.64
C ILE A 205 16.53 -12.74 0.03
N ALA A 206 16.71 -12.08 1.18
CA ALA A 206 17.95 -12.15 1.95
C ALA A 206 18.29 -13.60 2.36
N LYS A 207 17.31 -14.35 2.87
CA LYS A 207 17.49 -15.77 3.22
C LYS A 207 17.88 -16.62 2.01
N ASN A 208 17.25 -16.40 0.86
CA ASN A 208 17.58 -17.14 -0.36
C ASN A 208 19.00 -16.81 -0.86
N LEU A 209 19.44 -15.56 -0.74
CA LEU A 209 20.80 -15.16 -1.11
C LEU A 209 21.84 -15.81 -0.21
N GLN A 210 21.61 -15.83 1.11
CA GLN A 210 22.49 -16.51 2.07
C GLN A 210 22.64 -18.01 1.75
N LYS A 211 21.52 -18.68 1.43
CA LYS A 211 21.53 -20.10 1.05
C LYS A 211 22.31 -20.39 -0.24
N VAL A 212 22.32 -19.45 -1.19
CA VAL A 212 23.07 -19.59 -2.45
C VAL A 212 24.54 -19.25 -2.28
N SER A 213 24.90 -18.36 -1.35
CA SER A 213 26.28 -17.97 -1.08
C SER A 213 27.08 -18.96 -0.21
N GLY A 214 26.49 -20.08 0.22
CA GLY A 214 27.23 -21.15 0.92
C GLY A 214 27.73 -20.79 2.32
N HIS A 215 27.04 -19.88 3.01
CA HIS A 215 27.25 -19.59 4.44
C HIS A 215 26.02 -20.03 5.25
#